data_AF-A0A7U6KDI2-F1
#
_entry.id   AF-A0A7U6KDI2-F1
#
_cell.length_a   1.000
_cell.length_b   1.000
_cell.length_c   1.000
_cell.angle_alpha   90.00
_cell.angle_beta   90.00
_cell.angle_gamma   90.00
#
_symmetry.space_group_name_H-M   'P 1'
#
loop_
_entity.id
_entity.type
_entity.pdbx_description
1 polymer ?
#
loop_
_entity_poly.entity_id
_entity_poly.type
_entity_poly.pdbx_seq_one_letter_code
_entity_poly.pdbx_strand_id
1 'polypeptide(L)'
;MAATISNSLMDKGISVKFATSSSIIEEIKKSWSKTSIYTESNLIDALIQTDVLVIDDFGTESLREWINDKFYYIINERYINERTTIYTSNYKLDELQYDERIINRIRENCYQIPFPEESIREQIEKENTKEMASMIRKNKDVI
;
A
#
# COMPACT_ATOMS: atom_id res chain seq x y z
N MET A 1 2.34 9.28 6.30
CA MET A 1 1.04 9.39 7.02
C MET A 1 0.55 8.03 7.50
N ALA A 2 0.28 7.07 6.61
CA ALA A 2 -0.30 5.77 6.99
C ALA A 2 0.53 4.98 8.03
N ALA A 3 1.86 5.02 7.93
CA ALA A 3 2.74 4.42 8.93
C ALA A 3 2.60 5.04 10.33
N THR A 4 2.46 6.37 10.42
CA THR A 4 2.26 7.08 11.70
C THR A 4 0.92 6.73 12.34
N ILE A 5 -0.14 6.65 11.53
CA ILE A 5 -1.47 6.21 11.99
C ILE A 5 -1.37 4.77 12.52
N SER A 6 -0.70 3.89 11.78
CA SER A 6 -0.48 2.50 12.17
C SER A 6 0.21 2.38 13.53
N ASN A 7 1.31 3.11 13.73
CA ASN A 7 2.05 3.10 15.00
C ASN A 7 1.17 3.58 16.17
N SER A 8 0.40 4.66 15.98
CA SER A 8 -0.47 5.17 17.05
C SER A 8 -1.62 4.21 17.41
N LEU A 9 -2.10 3.42 16.46
CA LEU A 9 -3.11 2.39 16.71
C LEU A 9 -2.52 1.20 17.47
N MET A 10 -1.30 0.80 17.10
CA MET A 10 -0.57 -0.25 17.82
C MET A 10 -0.31 0.13 19.27
N ASP A 11 0.03 1.40 19.56
CA ASP A 11 0.18 1.91 20.93
C ASP A 11 -1.11 1.79 21.77
N LYS A 12 -2.27 1.70 21.11
CA LYS A 12 -3.59 1.49 21.75
C LYS A 12 -3.99 0.02 21.84
N GLY A 13 -3.11 -0.91 21.46
CA GLY A 13 -3.37 -2.35 21.48
C GLY A 13 -4.23 -2.85 20.32
N ILE A 14 -4.42 -2.05 19.27
CA ILE A 14 -5.18 -2.43 18.07
C ILE A 14 -4.25 -3.18 17.11
N SER A 15 -4.70 -4.34 16.60
CA SER A 15 -3.90 -5.10 15.63
C SER A 15 -3.87 -4.40 14.27
N VAL A 16 -2.68 -3.99 13.85
CA VAL A 16 -2.44 -3.39 12.53
C VAL A 16 -1.56 -4.28 11.68
N LYS A 17 -1.97 -4.55 10.45
CA LYS A 17 -1.09 -5.08 9.40
C LYS A 17 -0.85 -4.00 8.36
N PHE A 18 0.43 -3.79 8.03
CA PHE A 18 0.86 -2.89 6.99
C PHE A 18 1.55 -3.70 5.89
N ALA A 19 1.08 -3.57 4.66
CA ALA A 19 1.70 -4.22 3.51
C ALA A 19 1.49 -3.37 2.24
N THR A 20 2.42 -3.48 1.29
CA THR A 20 2.21 -2.90 -0.05
C THR A 20 1.33 -3.83 -0.88
N SER A 21 0.56 -3.30 -1.82
CA SER A 21 -0.27 -4.11 -2.74
C SER A 21 0.57 -5.17 -3.45
N SER A 22 1.75 -4.79 -3.94
CA SER A 22 2.71 -5.69 -4.59
C SER A 22 3.23 -6.80 -3.68
N SER A 23 3.51 -6.50 -2.40
CA SER A 23 3.95 -7.53 -1.44
C SER A 23 2.87 -8.57 -1.14
N ILE A 24 1.61 -8.16 -1.04
CA ILE A 24 0.47 -9.08 -0.86
C ILE A 24 0.39 -10.04 -2.05
N ILE A 25 0.45 -9.51 -3.28
CA ILE A 25 0.43 -10.30 -4.51
C ILE A 25 1.59 -11.29 -4.53
N GLU A 26 2.80 -10.87 -4.13
CA GLU A 26 3.98 -11.72 -4.12
C GLU A 26 3.87 -12.85 -3.10
N GLU A 27 3.38 -12.57 -1.90
CA GLU A 27 3.16 -13.60 -0.87
C GLU A 27 2.07 -14.61 -1.28
N ILE A 28 0.98 -14.14 -1.91
CA ILE A 28 -0.03 -15.03 -2.49
C ILE A 28 0.62 -15.97 -3.51
N LYS A 29 1.43 -15.45 -4.43
CA LYS A 29 2.14 -16.28 -5.42
C LYS A 29 3.09 -17.29 -4.76
N LYS A 30 3.84 -16.85 -3.73
CA LYS A 30 4.77 -17.73 -2.99
C LYS A 30 4.03 -18.90 -2.33
N SER A 31 2.81 -18.66 -1.84
CA SER A 31 1.98 -19.69 -1.20
C SER A 31 1.57 -20.83 -2.13
N TRP A 32 1.63 -20.64 -3.46
CA TRP A 32 1.35 -21.70 -4.45
C TRP A 32 2.55 -22.63 -4.71
N SER A 33 3.73 -22.28 -4.22
CA SER A 33 4.89 -23.16 -4.32
C SER A 33 4.69 -24.42 -3.46
N LYS A 34 5.06 -25.59 -3.99
CA LYS A 34 5.04 -26.86 -3.25
C LYS A 34 5.96 -26.86 -2.01
N THR A 35 6.87 -25.90 -1.92
CA THR A 35 7.81 -25.72 -0.80
C THR A 35 7.32 -24.69 0.22
N SER A 36 6.14 -24.10 0.03
CA SER A 36 5.63 -23.08 0.95
C SER A 36 5.21 -23.72 2.28
N ILE A 37 5.62 -23.08 3.38
CA ILE A 37 5.19 -23.43 4.74
C ILE A 37 3.78 -22.88 5.02
N TYR A 38 3.42 -21.77 4.35
CA TYR A 38 2.14 -21.09 4.54
C TYR A 38 1.24 -21.28 3.32
N THR A 39 -0.05 -21.52 3.57
CA THR A 39 -1.05 -21.61 2.51
C THR A 39 -1.59 -20.23 2.14
N GLU A 40 -2.14 -20.13 0.94
CA GLU A 40 -2.87 -18.94 0.49
C GLU A 40 -3.97 -18.55 1.48
N SER A 41 -4.73 -19.54 1.98
CA SER A 41 -5.79 -19.32 2.96
C SER A 41 -5.26 -18.64 4.21
N ASN A 42 -4.14 -19.11 4.77
CA ASN A 42 -3.59 -18.53 6.01
C ASN A 42 -3.20 -17.06 5.82
N LEU A 43 -2.63 -16.72 4.66
CA LEU A 43 -2.26 -15.35 4.34
C LEU A 43 -3.52 -14.46 4.22
N ILE A 44 -4.50 -14.93 3.46
CA ILE A 44 -5.75 -14.20 3.24
C ILE A 44 -6.53 -14.03 4.55
N ASP A 45 -6.63 -15.08 5.37
CA ASP A 45 -7.25 -15.05 6.68
C ASP A 45 -6.57 -14.01 7.58
N ALA A 46 -5.24 -13.94 7.57
CA ALA A 46 -4.51 -12.95 8.35
C ALA A 46 -4.80 -11.50 7.89
N LEU A 47 -4.98 -11.27 6.59
CA LEU A 47 -5.34 -9.96 6.03
C LEU A 47 -6.80 -9.60 6.32
N ILE A 48 -7.71 -10.57 6.30
CA ILE A 48 -9.12 -10.37 6.62
C ILE A 48 -9.31 -10.14 8.13
N GLN A 49 -8.64 -10.91 8.98
CA GLN A 49 -8.90 -10.93 10.44
C GLN A 49 -8.17 -9.86 11.26
N THR A 50 -7.27 -9.08 10.68
CA THR A 50 -6.67 -7.95 11.40
C THR A 50 -7.68 -6.82 11.61
N ASP A 51 -7.60 -6.11 12.72
CA ASP A 51 -8.51 -5.00 13.03
C ASP A 51 -8.36 -3.88 11.99
N VAL A 52 -7.11 -3.47 11.76
CA VAL A 52 -6.75 -2.48 10.74
C VAL A 52 -5.79 -3.09 9.73
N LEU A 53 -6.13 -2.97 8.46
CA LEU A 53 -5.26 -3.33 7.33
C LEU A 53 -4.88 -2.04 6.59
N VAL A 54 -3.59 -1.84 6.39
CA VAL A 54 -3.07 -0.78 5.53
C VAL A 54 -2.50 -1.41 4.27
N ILE A 55 -3.05 -1.02 3.12
CA ILE A 55 -2.59 -1.41 1.79
C ILE A 55 -1.94 -0.20 1.13
N ASP A 56 -0.62 -0.22 1.06
CA ASP A 56 0.20 0.85 0.50
C ASP A 56 0.40 0.67 -1.02
N ASP A 57 0.52 1.76 -1.77
CA ASP A 57 0.73 1.78 -3.23
C ASP A 57 -0.32 0.97 -4.03
N PHE A 58 -1.59 1.06 -3.61
CA PHE A 58 -2.71 0.34 -4.21
C PHE A 58 -2.98 0.80 -5.65
N GLY A 59 -3.00 -0.16 -6.59
CA GLY A 59 -3.27 0.06 -8.01
C GLY A 59 -2.06 0.39 -8.87
N THR A 60 -0.85 0.30 -8.33
CA THR A 60 0.40 0.47 -9.09
C THR A 60 0.81 -0.79 -9.85
N GLU A 61 0.22 -1.93 -9.52
CA GLU A 61 0.50 -3.22 -10.13
C GLU A 61 -0.17 -3.40 -11.51
N SER A 62 0.45 -4.23 -12.37
CA SER A 62 -0.22 -4.71 -13.58
C SER A 62 -1.32 -5.70 -13.23
N LEU A 63 -2.57 -5.28 -13.39
CA LEU A 63 -3.72 -6.09 -13.04
C LEU A 63 -3.84 -7.32 -13.92
N ARG A 64 -4.07 -8.44 -13.25
CA ARG A 64 -4.45 -9.73 -13.83
C ARG A 64 -5.76 -10.14 -13.18
N GLU A 65 -6.59 -10.90 -13.88
CA GLU A 65 -7.91 -11.34 -13.39
C GLU A 65 -7.84 -11.93 -11.97
N TRP A 66 -6.90 -12.85 -11.74
CA TRP A 66 -6.73 -13.46 -10.41
C TRP A 66 -6.31 -12.44 -9.33
N ILE A 67 -5.56 -11.37 -9.65
CA ILE A 67 -5.18 -10.33 -8.68
C ILE A 67 -6.43 -9.58 -8.25
N ASN A 68 -7.25 -9.21 -9.23
CA ASN A 68 -8.53 -8.55 -9.00
C ASN A 68 -9.46 -9.42 -8.14
N ASP A 69 -9.57 -10.72 -8.42
CA ASP A 69 -10.38 -11.64 -7.61
C ASP A 69 -9.91 -11.71 -6.15
N LYS A 70 -8.59 -11.75 -5.92
CA LYS A 70 -8.04 -11.82 -4.56
C LYS A 70 -8.27 -10.52 -3.79
N PHE A 71 -8.04 -9.37 -4.40
CA PHE A 71 -8.34 -8.10 -3.73
C PHE A 71 -9.84 -7.91 -3.51
N TYR A 72 -10.68 -8.29 -4.48
CA TYR A 72 -12.12 -8.25 -4.29
C TYR A 72 -12.54 -9.10 -3.09
N TYR A 73 -12.04 -10.32 -2.96
CA TYR A 73 -12.34 -11.17 -1.82
C TYR A 73 -11.90 -10.54 -0.50
N ILE A 74 -10.64 -10.10 -0.38
CA ILE A 74 -10.10 -9.48 0.84
C ILE A 74 -10.92 -8.23 1.23
N ILE A 75 -11.16 -7.34 0.27
CA ILE A 75 -11.85 -6.07 0.51
C ILE A 75 -13.32 -6.31 0.87
N ASN A 76 -13.98 -7.25 0.18
CA ASN A 76 -15.38 -7.58 0.43
C ASN A 76 -15.57 -8.22 1.82
N GLU A 77 -14.71 -9.17 2.21
CA GLU A 77 -14.78 -9.78 3.53
C GLU A 77 -14.55 -8.75 4.64
N ARG A 78 -13.58 -7.85 4.46
CA ARG A 78 -13.35 -6.76 5.42
C ARG A 78 -14.51 -5.78 5.47
N TYR A 79 -15.13 -5.48 4.33
CA TYR A 79 -16.34 -4.65 4.25
C TYR A 79 -17.51 -5.27 5.03
N ILE A 80 -17.82 -6.56 4.78
CA ILE A 80 -18.92 -7.27 5.44
C ILE A 80 -18.72 -7.33 6.96
N ASN A 81 -17.47 -7.51 7.40
CA ASN A 81 -17.12 -7.61 8.82
C ASN A 81 -16.81 -6.24 9.46
N GLU A 82 -17.09 -5.13 8.79
CA GLU A 82 -16.87 -3.75 9.27
C GLU A 82 -15.42 -3.49 9.73
N ARG A 83 -14.44 -4.14 9.09
CA ARG A 83 -13.02 -4.01 9.44
C ARG A 83 -12.37 -2.86 8.69
N THR A 84 -11.67 -2.02 9.44
CA THR A 84 -11.08 -0.78 8.91
C THR A 84 -9.96 -1.08 7.93
N THR A 85 -10.03 -0.49 6.73
CA THR A 85 -8.96 -0.63 5.73
C THR A 85 -8.50 0.75 5.29
N ILE A 86 -7.19 0.97 5.29
CA ILE A 86 -6.55 2.21 4.84
C ILE A 86 -5.83 1.89 3.53
N TYR A 87 -6.06 2.70 2.51
CA TYR A 87 -5.40 2.59 1.22
C TYR A 87 -4.53 3.83 1.00
N THR A 88 -3.35 3.64 0.42
CA THR A 88 -2.60 4.73 -0.22
C THR A 88 -2.51 4.42 -1.70
N SER A 89 -2.56 5.44 -2.55
CA SER A 89 -2.45 5.27 -3.99
C SER A 89 -1.89 6.53 -4.62
N ASN A 90 -1.18 6.35 -5.74
CA ASN A 90 -0.73 7.44 -6.62
C ASN A 90 -1.81 7.85 -7.62
N TYR A 91 -2.96 7.16 -7.63
CA TYR A 91 -4.07 7.39 -8.53
C TYR A 91 -5.31 7.79 -7.74
N LYS A 92 -6.20 8.55 -8.38
CA LYS A 92 -7.54 8.77 -7.84
C LYS A 92 -8.31 7.45 -7.88
N LEU A 93 -9.30 7.32 -6.99
CA LEU A 93 -10.13 6.12 -6.92
C LEU A 93 -10.77 5.76 -8.28
N ASP A 94 -11.20 6.76 -9.06
CA ASP A 94 -11.83 6.56 -10.38
C ASP A 94 -10.81 6.24 -11.50
N GLU A 95 -9.51 6.39 -11.25
CA GLU A 95 -8.43 6.07 -12.20
C GLU A 95 -7.88 4.65 -11.99
N LEU A 96 -8.21 4.02 -10.86
CA LEU A 96 -7.82 2.66 -10.55
C LEU A 96 -8.42 1.68 -11.55
N GLN A 97 -7.61 0.76 -12.05
CA GLN A 97 -7.99 -0.18 -13.11
C GLN A 97 -8.68 -1.46 -12.59
N TYR A 98 -9.11 -1.49 -11.32
CA TYR A 98 -9.81 -2.64 -10.73
C TYR A 98 -11.28 -2.68 -11.16
N ASP A 99 -11.92 -3.84 -10.96
CA ASP A 99 -13.37 -3.98 -11.15
C ASP A 99 -14.16 -2.94 -10.35
N GLU A 100 -15.28 -2.48 -10.93
CA GLU A 100 -16.22 -1.56 -10.27
C GLU A 100 -16.64 -2.03 -8.88
N ARG A 101 -16.70 -3.34 -8.65
CA ARG A 101 -17.03 -3.94 -7.35
C ARG A 101 -16.04 -3.52 -6.26
N ILE A 102 -14.74 -3.52 -6.55
CA ILE A 102 -13.70 -3.06 -5.62
C ILE A 102 -13.84 -1.56 -5.41
N ILE A 103 -13.94 -0.80 -6.51
CA ILE A 103 -14.04 0.65 -6.49
C ILE A 103 -15.24 1.12 -5.65
N ASN A 104 -16.40 0.48 -5.82
CA ASN A 104 -17.62 0.79 -5.08
C ASN A 104 -17.46 0.50 -3.58
N ARG A 105 -16.87 -0.63 -3.19
CA ARG A 105 -16.63 -0.96 -1.78
C ARG A 105 -15.69 0.03 -1.09
N ILE A 106 -14.64 0.45 -1.80
CA ILE A 106 -13.75 1.50 -1.29
C ILE A 106 -14.51 2.83 -1.19
N ARG A 107 -15.29 3.21 -2.21
CA ARG A 107 -16.06 4.46 -2.22
C ARG A 107 -17.08 4.54 -1.08
N GLU A 108 -17.75 3.43 -0.76
CA GLU A 108 -18.77 3.34 0.30
C GLU A 108 -18.18 3.43 1.71
N ASN A 109 -16.96 2.91 1.91
CA ASN A 109 -16.38 2.72 3.26
C ASN A 109 -15.08 3.51 3.51
N CYS A 110 -14.67 4.40 2.61
CA CYS A 110 -13.46 5.20 2.78
C CYS A 110 -13.73 6.70 2.67
N TYR A 111 -13.10 7.45 3.57
CA TYR A 111 -12.99 8.90 3.44
C TYR A 111 -11.76 9.24 2.59
N GLN A 112 -11.98 9.83 1.41
CA GLN A 112 -10.91 10.18 0.49
C GLN A 112 -10.22 11.48 0.92
N ILE A 113 -8.92 11.42 1.18
CA ILE A 113 -8.09 12.57 1.53
C ILE A 113 -7.12 12.82 0.37
N PRO A 114 -7.37 13.83 -0.49
CA PRO A 114 -6.41 14.18 -1.53
C PRO A 114 -5.14 14.75 -0.91
N PHE A 115 -3.99 14.24 -1.34
CA PHE A 115 -2.69 14.83 -1.01
C PHE A 115 -2.25 15.82 -2.10
N PRO A 116 -1.52 16.90 -1.74
CA PRO A 116 -1.04 17.87 -2.72
C PRO A 116 -0.08 17.24 -3.74
N GLU A 117 -0.13 17.73 -4.99
CA GLU A 117 0.67 17.25 -6.13
C GLU A 117 2.19 17.46 -5.95
N GLU A 118 2.62 18.37 -5.07
CA GLU A 118 4.04 18.61 -4.84
C GLU A 118 4.67 17.43 -4.10
N SER A 119 5.39 16.61 -4.87
CA SER A 119 6.21 15.54 -4.34
C SER A 119 7.32 16.11 -3.47
N ILE A 120 7.19 15.96 -2.15
CA ILE A 120 8.27 16.24 -1.20
C ILE A 120 9.54 15.45 -1.61
N ARG A 121 9.38 14.27 -2.22
CA ARG A 121 10.49 13.47 -2.75
C ARG A 121 11.26 14.22 -3.84
N GLU A 122 10.58 14.91 -4.76
CA GLU A 122 11.24 15.72 -5.79
C GLU A 122 11.98 16.92 -5.19
N GLN A 123 11.45 17.54 -4.14
CA GLN A 123 12.15 18.61 -3.42
C GLN A 123 13.45 18.09 -2.79
N ILE A 124 13.38 16.96 -2.10
CA ILE A 124 14.55 16.29 -1.49
C ILE A 124 15.57 15.89 -2.56
N GLU A 125 15.15 15.34 -3.70
CA GLU A 125 16.05 14.98 -4.80
C GLU A 125 16.77 16.21 -5.38
N LYS A 126 16.06 17.33 -5.56
CA LYS A 126 16.65 18.60 -6.01
C LYS A 126 17.66 19.14 -5.00
N GLU A 127 17.39 19.02 -3.70
CA GLU A 127 18.33 19.41 -2.64
C GLU A 127 19.57 18.53 -2.60
N ASN A 128 19.40 17.21 -2.57
CA ASN A 128 20.51 16.24 -2.58
C ASN A 128 21.42 16.44 -3.80
N THR A 129 20.84 16.70 -4.98
CA THR A 129 21.59 16.95 -6.21
C THR A 129 22.40 18.26 -6.13
N LYS A 130 21.80 19.32 -5.56
CA LYS A 130 22.48 20.61 -5.36
C LYS A 130 23.63 20.49 -4.36
N GLU A 131 23.43 19.77 -3.25
CA GLU A 131 24.48 19.52 -2.27
C GLU A 131 25.65 18.76 -2.90
N MET A 132 25.39 17.66 -3.60
CA MET A 132 26.43 16.88 -4.29
C MET A 132 27.21 17.72 -5.30
N ALA A 133 26.53 18.54 -6.11
CA ALA A 133 27.18 19.42 -7.08
C ALA A 133 28.07 20.48 -6.39
N SER A 134 27.67 20.98 -5.22
CA SER A 134 28.47 21.92 -4.43
C SER A 134 29.74 21.28 -3.85
N MET A 135 29.66 20.02 -3.41
CA MET A 135 30.80 19.27 -2.90
C MET A 135 31.82 18.94 -3.98
N ILE A 136 31.36 18.57 -5.19
CA ILE A 136 32.23 18.32 -6.34
C ILE A 136 32.98 19.58 -6.76
N ARG A 137 32.31 20.76 -6.73
CA ARG A 137 32.99 22.04 -7.02
C ARG A 137 34.05 22.37 -5.98
N LYS A 138 33.73 22.26 -4.69
CA LYS A 138 34.69 22.53 -3.60
C LYS A 138 35.94 21.63 -3.65
N ASN A 139 35.82 20.38 -4.09
CA ASN A 139 36.97 19.48 -4.24
C ASN A 139 37.84 19.74 -5.48
N LYS A 140 37.35 20.48 -6.49
CA LYS A 140 38.16 20.88 -7.65
C LYS A 140 39.03 22.11 -7.38
N ASP A 141 38.69 22.92 -6.38
CA ASP A 141 39.45 24.13 -6.02
C ASP A 141 40.64 23.82 -5.06
N VAL A 142 40.93 22.55 -4.78
CA VAL A 142 41.98 22.09 -3.86
C VAL A 142 43.12 21.33 -4.59
N ILE A 143 43.14 21.33 -5.93
CA ILE A 143 44.20 20.72 -6.76
C ILE A 143 44.87 21.79 -7.61
#